data_AF-A0A0Q5V9Y1-F1
#
_entry.id   AF-A0A0Q5V9Y1-F1
#
_cell.length_a   1.000
_cell.length_b   1.000
_cell.length_c   1.000
_cell.angle_alpha   90.00
_cell.angle_beta   90.00
_cell.angle_gamma   90.00
#
_symmetry.space_group_name_H-M   'P 1'
#
loop_
_entity.id
_entity.type
_entity.pdbx_description
1 polymer ?
#
loop_
_entity_poly.entity_id
_entity_poly.type
_entity_poly.pdbx_seq_one_letter_code
_entity_poly.pdbx_strand_id
1 'polypeptide(L)'
;MTTTVQTPREATWRPDWPLDVRRALSPHRRGHGDPTLQYTADGAAWRTTSTPVGPATVRITVHAGLVSAQAWGPGAEWAVDVVPRWLGADDRPEGFAAHLHPLVDRLHRSSPWLRIGSTGRVWDALLPGVLEQKVTGIEAHRTWKQLLQLAGEPAPGPAPAGMRVVPPAERVRAVTDWEWHRCGLDGARRRALLAVAGVASRLECDDHTDCEDLRRRLRSVPGIGVWTAAEVAQRAIGCPDQVSTGDYHLKNLVGWSLAGRKTDDAGMLELLEPWRGHRQRVVRLLGVGGTMPPKRGPRMAPTDYRRF
;
A
#
# COMPACT_ATOMS: atom_id res chain seq x y z
N MET A 1 -32.59 7.71 -15.11
CA MET A 1 -31.85 8.35 -14.01
C MET A 1 -30.77 9.21 -14.64
N THR A 2 -30.96 10.51 -14.62
CA THR A 2 -30.00 11.50 -15.14
C THR A 2 -28.80 11.50 -14.21
N THR A 3 -27.68 10.93 -14.63
CA THR A 3 -26.42 10.99 -13.87
C THR A 3 -25.97 12.44 -13.84
N THR A 4 -26.27 13.16 -12.77
CA THR A 4 -25.72 14.50 -12.54
C THR A 4 -24.20 14.36 -12.56
N VAL A 5 -23.56 14.89 -13.61
CA VAL A 5 -22.10 14.87 -13.73
C VAL A 5 -21.57 15.78 -12.64
N GLN A 6 -21.05 15.19 -11.55
CA GLN A 6 -20.46 15.93 -10.46
C GLN A 6 -19.19 16.64 -10.97
N THR A 7 -19.15 17.96 -10.84
CA THR A 7 -17.96 18.76 -11.18
C THR A 7 -16.79 18.30 -10.29
N PRO A 8 -15.63 17.93 -10.87
CA PRO A 8 -14.47 17.53 -10.08
C PRO A 8 -13.87 18.72 -9.32
N ARG A 9 -13.20 18.41 -8.20
CA ARG A 9 -12.11 19.26 -7.69
C ARG A 9 -10.84 18.94 -8.45
N GLU A 10 -10.02 19.95 -8.71
CA GLU A 10 -8.84 19.80 -9.55
C GLU A 10 -7.64 20.48 -8.90
N ALA A 11 -6.48 19.84 -9.03
CA ALA A 11 -5.19 20.42 -8.66
C ALA A 11 -4.13 19.98 -9.65
N THR A 12 -3.12 20.82 -9.85
CA THR A 12 -1.95 20.50 -10.66
C THR A 12 -0.68 20.68 -9.85
N TRP A 13 0.28 19.78 -10.07
CA TRP A 13 1.56 19.82 -9.38
C TRP A 13 2.67 19.33 -10.33
N ARG A 14 3.86 19.93 -10.24
CA ARG A 14 5.02 19.55 -11.04
C ARG A 14 6.11 19.02 -10.09
N PRO A 15 6.46 17.72 -10.14
CA PRO A 15 7.60 17.20 -9.40
C PRO A 15 8.92 17.76 -9.95
N ASP A 16 9.91 17.88 -9.07
CA ASP A 16 11.30 18.23 -9.40
C ASP A 16 12.17 17.01 -9.73
N TRP A 17 11.58 15.82 -9.84
CA TRP A 17 12.22 14.58 -10.30
C TRP A 17 11.42 13.91 -11.43
N PRO A 18 12.02 12.99 -12.21
CA PRO A 18 11.29 12.21 -13.21
C PRO A 18 10.23 11.32 -12.54
N LEU A 19 8.95 11.53 -12.77
CA LEU A 19 7.89 10.76 -12.10
C LEU A 19 7.34 9.63 -12.98
N ASP A 20 7.25 8.42 -12.44
CA ASP A 20 6.43 7.33 -12.96
C ASP A 20 5.27 7.03 -12.00
N VAL A 21 4.07 7.53 -12.31
CA VAL A 21 2.87 7.40 -11.45
C VAL A 21 2.51 5.94 -11.21
N ARG A 22 2.61 5.08 -12.23
CA ARG A 22 2.25 3.66 -12.10
C ARG A 22 3.18 2.94 -11.12
N ARG A 23 4.48 3.24 -11.18
CA ARG A 23 5.46 2.65 -10.27
C ARG A 23 5.37 3.25 -8.87
N ALA A 24 5.14 4.56 -8.76
CA ALA A 24 4.92 5.24 -7.48
C ALA A 24 3.72 4.65 -6.72
N LEU A 25 2.60 4.43 -7.42
CA LEU A 25 1.38 3.89 -6.80
C LEU A 25 1.35 2.35 -6.70
N SER A 26 2.31 1.64 -7.30
CA SER A 26 2.36 0.18 -7.29
C SER A 26 2.32 -0.49 -5.90
N PRO A 27 2.91 0.06 -4.81
CA PRO A 27 2.81 -0.55 -3.47
C PRO A 27 1.37 -0.63 -2.94
N HIS A 28 0.50 0.24 -3.46
CA HIS A 28 -0.89 0.36 -3.03
C HIS A 28 -1.83 -0.54 -3.85
N ARG A 29 -1.35 -1.16 -4.94
CA ARG A 29 -2.19 -2.00 -5.82
C ARG A 29 -2.24 -3.47 -5.39
N ARG A 30 -3.43 -4.03 -5.27
CA ARG A 30 -3.74 -5.44 -4.98
C ARG A 30 -4.15 -6.21 -6.24
N GLY A 31 -3.19 -6.41 -7.13
CA GLY A 31 -3.38 -7.18 -8.37
C GLY A 31 -4.08 -6.42 -9.50
N HIS A 32 -4.32 -7.10 -10.64
CA HIS A 32 -4.81 -6.44 -11.84
C HIS A 32 -6.22 -5.83 -11.67
N GLY A 33 -7.12 -6.57 -11.03
CA GLY A 33 -8.52 -6.18 -10.80
C GLY A 33 -8.78 -5.56 -9.43
N ASP A 34 -7.83 -4.79 -8.90
CA ASP A 34 -7.99 -4.05 -7.64
C ASP A 34 -9.13 -3.03 -7.78
N PRO A 35 -10.19 -3.10 -6.94
CA PRO A 35 -11.30 -2.16 -7.00
C PRO A 35 -10.91 -0.74 -6.55
N THR A 36 -9.77 -0.56 -5.89
CA THR A 36 -9.35 0.74 -5.33
C THR A 36 -8.28 1.47 -6.15
N LEU A 37 -7.61 0.77 -7.07
CA LEU A 37 -6.55 1.34 -7.90
C LEU A 37 -6.53 0.68 -9.28
N GLN A 38 -7.05 1.40 -10.27
CA GLN A 38 -7.13 0.96 -11.65
C GLN A 38 -6.34 1.89 -12.58
N TYR A 39 -6.03 1.39 -13.76
CA TYR A 39 -5.38 2.17 -14.81
C TYR A 39 -6.16 2.00 -16.10
N THR A 40 -6.54 3.11 -16.71
CA THR A 40 -7.35 3.14 -17.94
C THR A 40 -6.46 3.20 -19.19
N ALA A 41 -7.06 2.93 -20.36
CA ALA A 41 -6.34 2.85 -21.63
C ALA A 41 -5.68 4.18 -22.06
N ASP A 42 -6.24 5.31 -21.59
CA ASP A 42 -5.69 6.66 -21.73
C ASP A 42 -4.45 6.91 -20.84
N GLY A 43 -4.00 5.90 -20.09
CA GLY A 43 -2.84 5.98 -19.20
C GLY A 43 -3.13 6.59 -17.83
N ALA A 44 -4.37 7.02 -17.55
CA ALA A 44 -4.73 7.60 -16.26
C ALA A 44 -4.71 6.56 -15.14
N ALA A 45 -4.25 6.97 -13.95
CA ALA A 45 -4.42 6.20 -12.73
C ALA A 45 -5.68 6.67 -12.01
N TRP A 46 -6.56 5.73 -11.67
CA TRP A 46 -7.76 5.98 -10.88
C TRP A 46 -7.61 5.33 -9.53
N ARG A 47 -7.73 6.11 -8.45
CA ARG A 47 -7.57 5.64 -7.07
C ARG A 47 -8.76 6.09 -6.21
N THR A 48 -9.30 5.20 -5.40
CA THR A 48 -10.24 5.57 -4.33
C THR A 48 -9.52 5.72 -3.00
N THR A 49 -10.05 6.57 -2.12
CA THR A 49 -9.48 6.80 -0.79
C THR A 49 -10.59 7.06 0.23
N SER A 50 -10.40 6.60 1.46
CA SER A 50 -11.11 7.22 2.59
C SER A 50 -10.49 8.59 2.88
N THR A 51 -11.28 9.53 3.40
CA THR A 51 -10.80 10.83 3.90
C THR A 51 -11.53 11.18 5.20
N PRO A 52 -11.04 12.14 6.00
CA PRO A 52 -11.73 12.62 7.19
C PRO A 52 -13.15 13.19 6.93
N VAL A 53 -13.43 13.64 5.70
CA VAL A 53 -14.72 14.27 5.33
C VAL A 53 -15.57 13.39 4.42
N GLY A 54 -15.18 12.12 4.23
CA GLY A 54 -15.91 11.12 3.43
C GLY A 54 -15.08 10.57 2.26
N PRO A 55 -15.64 9.62 1.49
CA PRO A 55 -14.91 8.93 0.43
C PRO A 55 -14.58 9.86 -0.74
N ALA A 56 -13.49 9.56 -1.45
CA ALA A 56 -13.16 10.22 -2.71
C ALA A 56 -12.61 9.24 -3.76
N THR A 57 -12.84 9.58 -5.02
CA THR A 57 -12.14 9.00 -6.17
C THR A 57 -11.24 10.07 -6.77
N VAL A 58 -10.02 9.71 -7.13
CA VAL A 58 -9.04 10.59 -7.78
C VAL A 58 -8.59 9.98 -9.09
N ARG A 59 -8.61 10.77 -10.16
CA ARG A 59 -7.98 10.50 -11.45
C ARG A 59 -6.69 11.30 -11.54
N ILE A 60 -5.59 10.62 -11.84
CA ILE A 60 -4.26 11.22 -11.98
C ILE A 60 -3.77 10.99 -13.39
N THR A 61 -3.36 12.08 -14.05
CA THR A 61 -2.74 12.06 -15.38
C THR A 61 -1.44 12.86 -15.36
N VAL A 62 -0.53 12.54 -16.27
CA VAL A 62 0.74 13.28 -16.43
C VAL A 62 0.90 13.68 -17.87
N HIS A 63 1.11 14.97 -18.11
CA HIS A 63 1.41 15.51 -19.43
C HIS A 63 2.59 16.47 -19.35
N ALA A 64 3.65 16.22 -20.13
CA ALA A 64 4.87 17.04 -20.15
C ALA A 64 5.45 17.35 -18.75
N GLY A 65 5.43 16.35 -17.85
CA GLY A 65 5.90 16.46 -16.48
C GLY A 65 4.96 17.17 -15.50
N LEU A 66 3.80 17.67 -15.95
CA LEU A 66 2.76 18.23 -15.08
C LEU A 66 1.79 17.12 -14.67
N VAL A 67 1.63 16.91 -13.36
CA VAL A 67 0.62 16.03 -12.78
C VAL A 67 -0.68 16.81 -12.68
N SER A 68 -1.76 16.26 -13.23
CA SER A 68 -3.12 16.77 -13.06
C SER A 68 -3.94 15.74 -12.27
N ALA A 69 -4.49 16.19 -11.15
CA ALA A 69 -5.37 15.42 -10.29
C ALA A 69 -6.80 15.97 -10.39
N GLN A 70 -7.77 15.09 -10.60
CA GLN A 70 -9.19 15.40 -10.55
C GLN A 70 -9.83 14.49 -9.52
N ALA A 71 -10.65 15.02 -8.61
CA ALA A 71 -11.31 14.22 -7.59
C ALA A 71 -12.81 14.47 -7.47
N TRP A 72 -13.53 13.44 -7.03
CA TRP A 72 -14.98 13.43 -6.83
C TRP A 72 -15.34 12.83 -5.48
N GLY A 73 -16.53 13.18 -4.99
CA GLY A 73 -17.05 12.75 -3.69
C GLY A 73 -16.86 13.78 -2.58
N PRO A 74 -17.40 13.53 -1.37
CA PRO A 74 -17.28 14.44 -0.23
C PRO A 74 -15.83 14.79 0.14
N GLY A 75 -14.91 13.83 -0.05
CA GLY A 75 -13.48 14.00 0.21
C GLY A 75 -12.66 14.62 -0.92
N ALA A 76 -13.28 15.11 -2.00
CA ALA A 76 -12.56 15.49 -3.21
C ALA A 76 -11.49 16.58 -3.00
N GLU A 77 -11.80 17.60 -2.20
CA GLU A 77 -10.88 18.71 -1.91
C GLU A 77 -9.64 18.22 -1.16
N TRP A 78 -9.85 17.52 -0.05
CA TRP A 78 -8.75 16.87 0.69
C TRP A 78 -7.93 15.93 -0.20
N ALA A 79 -8.60 15.15 -1.06
CA ALA A 79 -7.97 14.12 -1.87
C ALA A 79 -7.06 14.69 -2.97
N VAL A 80 -7.39 15.83 -3.60
CA VAL A 80 -6.48 16.44 -4.59
C VAL A 80 -5.23 17.03 -3.93
N ASP A 81 -5.38 17.61 -2.74
CA ASP A 81 -4.28 18.27 -2.02
C ASP A 81 -3.19 17.29 -1.59
N VAL A 82 -3.55 16.04 -1.27
CA VAL A 82 -2.60 15.02 -0.83
C VAL A 82 -1.96 14.21 -1.97
N VAL A 83 -2.36 14.41 -3.23
CA VAL A 83 -1.78 13.68 -4.37
C VAL A 83 -0.25 13.82 -4.48
N PRO A 84 0.36 15.01 -4.30
CA PRO A 84 1.82 15.14 -4.29
C PRO A 84 2.49 14.20 -3.27
N ARG A 85 1.92 14.08 -2.06
CA ARG A 85 2.41 13.18 -1.00
C ARG A 85 2.27 11.70 -1.37
N TRP A 86 1.18 11.31 -2.03
CA TRP A 86 1.01 9.94 -2.56
C TRP A 86 2.10 9.58 -3.57
N LEU A 87 2.58 10.58 -4.30
CA LEU A 87 3.60 10.45 -5.35
C LEU A 87 5.02 10.69 -4.82
N GLY A 88 5.17 11.00 -3.53
CA GLY A 88 6.46 11.07 -2.84
C GLY A 88 7.07 12.47 -2.69
N ALA A 89 6.28 13.55 -2.76
CA ALA A 89 6.75 14.92 -2.54
C ALA A 89 7.40 15.15 -1.16
N ASP A 90 6.97 14.40 -0.15
CA ASP A 90 7.48 14.48 1.21
C ASP A 90 8.66 13.54 1.47
N ASP A 91 9.00 12.70 0.48
CA ASP A 91 10.15 11.82 0.58
C ASP A 91 11.46 12.63 0.55
N ARG A 92 12.34 12.33 1.49
CA ARG A 92 13.67 12.95 1.61
C ARG A 92 14.75 11.89 1.35
N PRO A 93 15.19 11.73 0.09
CA PRO A 93 16.27 10.80 -0.26
C PRO A 93 17.66 11.37 0.03
N GLU A 94 17.77 12.63 0.43
CA GLU A 94 19.03 13.27 0.77
C GLU A 94 19.71 12.50 1.91
N GLY A 95 21.01 12.30 1.81
CA GLY A 95 21.76 11.48 2.78
C GLY A 95 21.65 9.97 2.57
N PHE A 96 20.88 9.48 1.59
CA PHE A 96 20.89 8.06 1.24
C PHE A 96 22.24 7.63 0.66
N ALA A 97 23.01 6.88 1.46
CA ALA A 97 24.34 6.38 1.09
C ALA A 97 24.28 5.18 0.13
N ALA A 98 23.71 5.36 -1.07
CA ALA A 98 23.57 4.28 -2.08
C ALA A 98 24.92 3.64 -2.47
N HIS A 99 25.99 4.42 -2.42
CA HIS A 99 27.37 4.03 -2.77
C HIS A 99 27.95 2.89 -1.89
N LEU A 100 27.34 2.60 -0.73
CA LEU A 100 27.80 1.54 0.18
C LEU A 100 27.72 0.13 -0.44
N HIS A 101 26.98 -0.06 -1.54
CA HIS A 101 26.97 -1.32 -2.27
C HIS A 101 26.78 -1.11 -3.79
N PRO A 102 27.61 -1.71 -4.66
CA PRO A 102 27.60 -1.45 -6.11
C PRO A 102 26.22 -1.67 -6.78
N LEU A 103 25.48 -2.71 -6.38
CA LEU A 103 24.12 -2.95 -6.87
C LEU A 103 23.16 -1.82 -6.47
N VAL A 104 23.22 -1.36 -5.21
CA VAL A 104 22.30 -0.35 -4.68
C VAL A 104 22.57 1.00 -5.34
N ASP A 105 23.85 1.36 -5.50
CA ASP A 105 24.28 2.56 -6.23
C ASP A 105 23.77 2.56 -7.67
N ARG A 106 23.99 1.47 -8.41
CA ARG A 106 23.53 1.32 -9.80
C ARG A 106 22.01 1.47 -9.89
N LEU A 107 21.26 0.78 -9.02
CA LEU A 107 19.80 0.82 -9.01
C LEU A 107 19.27 2.20 -8.65
N HIS A 108 19.92 2.89 -7.72
CA HIS A 108 19.54 4.25 -7.32
C HIS A 108 19.71 5.22 -8.50
N ARG A 109 20.86 5.18 -9.18
CA ARG A 109 21.13 5.99 -10.38
C ARG A 109 20.19 5.67 -11.54
N SER A 110 19.85 4.41 -11.75
CA SER A 110 18.94 3.99 -12.83
C SER A 110 17.44 4.16 -12.49
N SER A 111 17.12 4.53 -11.25
CA SER A 111 15.74 4.69 -10.78
C SER A 111 15.51 6.08 -10.17
N PRO A 112 15.81 7.18 -10.90
CA PRO A 112 15.62 8.54 -10.38
C PRO A 112 14.15 8.87 -10.09
N TRP A 113 13.23 8.03 -10.58
CA TRP A 113 11.80 8.12 -10.32
C TRP A 113 11.36 7.64 -8.95
N LEU A 114 12.22 6.90 -8.23
CA LEU A 114 11.83 6.27 -6.98
C LEU A 114 11.81 7.31 -5.86
N ARG A 115 10.58 7.62 -5.43
CA ARG A 115 10.26 8.25 -4.16
C ARG A 115 9.35 7.33 -3.35
N ILE A 116 9.40 7.44 -2.04
CA ILE A 116 8.51 6.72 -1.12
C ILE A 116 7.26 7.58 -0.89
N GLY A 117 6.15 7.16 -1.46
CA GLY A 117 4.86 7.80 -1.28
C GLY A 117 4.22 7.51 0.07
N SER A 118 3.30 8.38 0.49
CA SER A 118 2.53 8.26 1.71
C SER A 118 1.07 8.58 1.43
N THR A 119 0.13 7.73 1.84
CA THR A 119 -1.31 7.98 1.58
C THR A 119 -1.97 8.90 2.60
N GLY A 120 -1.39 9.05 3.79
CA GLY A 120 -1.99 9.75 4.93
C GLY A 120 -3.19 9.02 5.55
N ARG A 121 -3.50 7.81 5.11
CA ARG A 121 -4.66 7.02 5.55
C ARG A 121 -4.22 5.67 6.07
N VAL A 122 -4.28 5.49 7.40
CA VAL A 122 -3.88 4.24 8.06
C VAL A 122 -4.87 3.15 7.75
N TRP A 123 -6.17 3.43 7.84
CA TRP A 123 -7.22 2.45 7.57
C TRP A 123 -7.11 1.81 6.18
N ASP A 124 -6.89 2.63 5.14
CA ASP A 124 -6.76 2.19 3.75
C ASP A 124 -5.57 1.22 3.54
N ALA A 125 -4.53 1.33 4.36
CA ALA A 125 -3.37 0.43 4.33
C ALA A 125 -3.53 -0.77 5.28
N LEU A 126 -4.15 -0.56 6.44
CA LEU A 126 -4.27 -1.55 7.51
C LEU A 126 -5.25 -2.66 7.16
N LEU A 127 -6.41 -2.32 6.60
CA LEU A 127 -7.42 -3.32 6.22
C LEU A 127 -6.83 -4.37 5.26
N PRO A 128 -6.26 -4.00 4.09
CA PRO A 128 -5.64 -5.00 3.23
C PRO A 128 -4.39 -5.63 3.85
N GLY A 129 -3.62 -4.90 4.67
CA GLY A 129 -2.49 -5.46 5.41
C GLY A 129 -2.88 -6.62 6.32
N VAL A 130 -4.06 -6.58 6.97
CA VAL A 130 -4.57 -7.71 7.75
C VAL A 130 -5.01 -8.88 6.85
N LEU A 131 -5.64 -8.57 5.71
CA LEU A 131 -6.05 -9.60 4.75
C LEU A 131 -4.88 -10.37 4.14
N GLU A 132 -3.71 -9.72 4.03
CA GLU A 132 -2.49 -10.29 3.44
C GLU A 132 -1.71 -11.20 4.40
N GLN A 133 -2.06 -11.25 5.68
CA GLN A 133 -1.33 -12.01 6.69
C GLN A 133 -1.33 -13.53 6.42
N LYS A 134 -0.13 -14.12 6.38
CA LYS A 134 0.11 -15.59 6.34
C LYS A 134 -0.54 -16.33 5.16
N VAL A 135 -0.92 -15.64 4.10
CA VAL A 135 -1.54 -16.24 2.91
C VAL A 135 -0.82 -15.84 1.63
N THR A 136 -1.19 -16.49 0.52
CA THR A 136 -0.69 -16.07 -0.79
C THR A 136 -1.31 -14.73 -1.19
N GLY A 137 -0.57 -13.91 -1.94
CA GLY A 137 -1.10 -12.66 -2.47
C GLY A 137 -2.35 -12.86 -3.36
N ILE A 138 -2.46 -14.00 -4.07
CA ILE A 138 -3.65 -14.32 -4.88
C ILE A 138 -4.88 -14.48 -3.99
N GLU A 139 -4.75 -15.18 -2.86
CA GLU A 139 -5.82 -15.36 -1.90
C GLU A 139 -6.21 -14.02 -1.27
N ALA A 140 -5.22 -13.26 -0.76
CA ALA A 140 -5.45 -11.95 -0.16
C ALA A 140 -6.16 -10.99 -1.12
N HIS A 141 -5.72 -10.90 -2.38
CA HIS A 141 -6.36 -10.05 -3.38
C HIS A 141 -7.77 -10.51 -3.72
N ARG A 142 -8.05 -11.82 -3.71
CA ARG A 142 -9.41 -12.34 -3.90
C ARG A 142 -10.30 -11.91 -2.74
N THR A 143 -9.87 -12.13 -1.50
CA THR A 143 -10.62 -11.74 -0.31
C THR A 143 -10.84 -10.23 -0.25
N TRP A 144 -9.82 -9.43 -0.61
CA TRP A 144 -9.93 -7.98 -0.76
C TRP A 144 -11.04 -7.58 -1.73
N LYS A 145 -11.04 -8.16 -2.94
CA LYS A 145 -12.07 -7.89 -3.94
C LYS A 145 -13.46 -8.28 -3.44
N GLN A 146 -13.61 -9.46 -2.83
CA GLN A 146 -14.91 -9.91 -2.30
C GLN A 146 -15.41 -8.99 -1.19
N LEU A 147 -14.54 -8.59 -0.28
CA LEU A 147 -14.90 -7.65 0.79
C LEU A 147 -15.35 -6.30 0.23
N LEU A 148 -14.66 -5.74 -0.76
CA LEU A 148 -15.08 -4.47 -1.36
C LEU A 148 -16.36 -4.58 -2.18
N GLN A 149 -16.64 -5.75 -2.76
CA GLN A 149 -17.92 -6.00 -3.42
C GLN A 149 -19.08 -6.09 -2.41
N LEU A 150 -18.83 -6.65 -1.23
CA LEU A 150 -19.82 -6.85 -0.17
C LEU A 150 -20.08 -5.58 0.66
N ALA A 151 -19.00 -4.92 1.08
CA ALA A 151 -19.03 -3.88 2.10
C ALA A 151 -18.54 -2.52 1.60
N GLY A 152 -17.82 -2.47 0.48
CA GLY A 152 -17.34 -1.23 -0.10
C GLY A 152 -18.45 -0.47 -0.83
N GLU A 153 -18.37 0.85 -0.79
CA GLU A 153 -19.31 1.72 -1.49
C GLU A 153 -18.86 1.98 -2.95
N PRO A 154 -19.78 2.25 -3.88
CA PRO A 154 -19.41 2.71 -5.22
C PRO A 154 -18.47 3.92 -5.17
N ALA A 155 -17.44 3.90 -6.00
CA ALA A 155 -16.51 5.00 -6.13
C ALA A 155 -17.25 6.29 -6.61
N PRO A 156 -17.11 7.43 -5.91
CA PRO A 156 -17.73 8.68 -6.34
C PRO A 156 -17.29 9.13 -7.74
N GLY A 157 -18.17 9.85 -8.44
CA GLY A 157 -17.88 10.44 -9.76
C GLY A 157 -17.90 9.44 -10.92
N PRO A 158 -17.33 9.81 -12.09
CA PRO A 158 -17.31 8.99 -13.30
C PRO A 158 -16.21 7.92 -13.24
N ALA A 159 -16.04 7.28 -12.08
CA ALA A 159 -15.01 6.26 -11.85
C ALA A 159 -15.19 5.06 -12.80
N PRO A 160 -14.09 4.43 -13.26
CA PRO A 160 -14.16 3.17 -13.98
C PRO A 160 -15.07 2.12 -13.31
N ALA A 161 -15.74 1.33 -14.15
CA ALA A 161 -16.68 0.33 -13.69
C ALA A 161 -16.06 -0.64 -12.67
N GLY A 162 -16.80 -0.93 -11.61
CA GLY A 162 -16.38 -1.87 -10.56
C GLY A 162 -15.42 -1.28 -9.51
N MET A 163 -15.02 -0.01 -9.61
CA MET A 163 -14.31 0.64 -8.52
C MET A 163 -15.17 0.77 -7.26
N ARG A 164 -14.51 0.66 -6.12
CA ARG A 164 -15.12 0.67 -4.79
C ARG A 164 -14.21 1.39 -3.81
N VAL A 165 -14.79 2.08 -2.84
CA VAL A 165 -14.03 2.66 -1.74
C VAL A 165 -13.88 1.63 -0.62
N VAL A 166 -12.77 1.70 0.10
CA VAL A 166 -12.53 0.90 1.31
C VAL A 166 -13.71 1.13 2.28
N PRO A 167 -14.38 0.07 2.78
CA PRO A 167 -15.50 0.21 3.69
C PRO A 167 -15.03 0.91 4.98
N PRO A 168 -15.86 1.78 5.58
CA PRO A 168 -15.52 2.34 6.87
C PRO A 168 -15.56 1.26 7.96
N ALA A 169 -14.90 1.52 9.09
CA ALA A 169 -14.67 0.52 10.13
C ALA A 169 -15.98 -0.05 10.72
N GLU A 170 -17.00 0.79 10.88
CA GLU A 170 -18.34 0.39 11.31
C GLU A 170 -18.99 -0.60 10.34
N ARG A 171 -18.81 -0.39 9.03
CA ARG A 171 -19.37 -1.31 8.02
C ARG A 171 -18.68 -2.65 8.06
N VAL A 172 -17.35 -2.68 8.27
CA VAL A 172 -16.57 -3.92 8.48
C VAL A 172 -17.05 -4.67 9.71
N ARG A 173 -17.32 -3.98 10.82
CA ARG A 173 -17.85 -4.60 12.06
C ARG A 173 -19.25 -5.16 11.90
N ALA A 174 -20.05 -4.60 10.98
CA ALA A 174 -21.39 -5.07 10.67
C ALA A 174 -21.42 -6.26 9.69
N VAL A 175 -20.27 -6.69 9.14
CA VAL A 175 -20.19 -7.90 8.32
C VAL A 175 -20.36 -9.13 9.22
N THR A 176 -21.33 -9.97 8.87
CA THR A 176 -21.68 -11.17 9.63
C THR A 176 -20.70 -12.31 9.41
N ASP A 177 -20.73 -13.30 10.30
CA ASP A 177 -19.84 -14.47 10.25
C ASP A 177 -19.97 -15.25 8.93
N TRP A 178 -21.20 -15.44 8.42
CA TRP A 178 -21.43 -16.16 7.17
C TRP A 178 -20.94 -15.37 5.94
N GLU A 179 -21.03 -14.04 5.98
CA GLU A 179 -20.51 -13.17 4.91
C GLU A 179 -18.98 -13.20 4.87
N TRP A 180 -18.32 -13.20 6.03
CA TRP A 180 -16.86 -13.37 6.12
C TRP A 180 -16.40 -14.71 5.56
N HIS A 181 -17.12 -15.78 5.89
CA HIS A 181 -16.87 -17.11 5.36
C HIS A 181 -17.00 -17.13 3.82
N ARG A 182 -18.05 -16.51 3.27
CA ARG A 182 -18.25 -16.36 1.82
C ARG A 182 -17.12 -15.60 1.14
N CYS A 183 -16.50 -14.63 1.81
CA CYS A 183 -15.32 -13.91 1.33
C CYS A 183 -14.02 -14.75 1.38
N GLY A 184 -14.06 -15.93 2.01
CA GLY A 184 -12.90 -16.82 2.18
C GLY A 184 -11.90 -16.33 3.22
N LEU A 185 -12.36 -15.59 4.23
CA LEU A 185 -11.51 -15.09 5.31
C LEU A 185 -11.43 -16.09 6.47
N ASP A 186 -10.22 -16.43 6.91
CA ASP A 186 -10.07 -17.27 8.10
C ASP A 186 -10.39 -16.54 9.42
N GLY A 187 -10.67 -17.32 10.46
CA GLY A 187 -11.07 -16.78 11.76
C GLY A 187 -10.00 -15.94 12.46
N ALA A 188 -8.70 -16.17 12.22
CA ALA A 188 -7.64 -15.39 12.86
C ALA A 188 -7.55 -13.99 12.26
N ARG A 189 -7.53 -13.87 10.92
CA ARG A 189 -7.58 -12.57 10.23
C ARG A 189 -8.90 -11.85 10.50
N ARG A 190 -10.02 -12.57 10.59
CA ARG A 190 -11.31 -11.98 11.00
C ARG A 190 -11.25 -11.33 12.38
N ARG A 191 -10.75 -12.05 13.40
CA ARG A 191 -10.60 -11.49 14.76
C ARG A 191 -9.69 -10.26 14.76
N ALA A 192 -8.59 -10.30 14.02
CA ALA A 192 -7.69 -9.16 13.88
C ALA A 192 -8.39 -7.95 13.22
N LEU A 193 -9.15 -8.17 12.13
CA LEU A 193 -9.93 -7.13 11.47
C LEU A 193 -10.95 -6.47 12.40
N LEU A 194 -11.70 -7.27 13.17
CA LEU A 194 -12.67 -6.73 14.14
C LEU A 194 -11.97 -5.92 15.25
N ALA A 195 -10.81 -6.39 15.72
CA ALA A 195 -10.01 -5.67 16.70
C ALA A 195 -9.53 -4.31 16.17
N VAL A 196 -8.94 -4.25 14.96
CA VAL A 196 -8.50 -2.97 14.37
C VAL A 196 -9.67 -2.06 14.02
N ALA A 197 -10.79 -2.61 13.53
CA ALA A 197 -11.97 -1.82 13.22
C ALA A 197 -12.58 -1.17 14.48
N GLY A 198 -12.44 -1.82 15.65
CA GLY A 198 -12.86 -1.26 16.93
C GLY A 198 -12.07 -0.02 17.37
N VAL A 199 -10.87 0.19 16.83
CA VAL A 199 -9.97 1.31 17.20
C VAL A 199 -9.48 2.13 16.01
N ALA A 200 -10.07 1.94 14.82
CA ALA A 200 -9.56 2.51 13.57
C ALA A 200 -9.36 4.03 13.62
N SER A 201 -10.33 4.77 14.15
CA SER A 201 -10.23 6.23 14.28
C SER A 201 -9.07 6.69 15.16
N ARG A 202 -8.71 5.91 16.18
CA ARG A 202 -7.57 6.18 17.08
C ARG A 202 -6.23 5.79 16.47
N LEU A 203 -6.23 5.11 15.33
CA LEU A 203 -5.01 4.70 14.62
C LEU A 203 -4.68 5.62 13.44
N GLU A 204 -5.60 6.48 13.03
CA GLU A 204 -5.31 7.48 11.98
C GLU A 204 -4.18 8.41 12.40
N CYS A 205 -3.44 8.90 11.41
CA CYS A 205 -2.30 9.78 11.59
C CYS A 205 -2.74 11.24 11.59
N ASP A 206 -2.08 12.03 12.43
CA ASP A 206 -2.01 13.48 12.36
C ASP A 206 -0.67 13.92 11.72
N ASP A 207 -0.49 15.22 11.56
CA ASP A 207 0.71 15.82 10.91
C ASP A 207 2.00 15.67 11.74
N HIS A 208 1.95 15.04 12.92
CA HIS A 208 3.08 14.84 13.82
C HIS A 208 3.40 13.35 14.08
N THR A 209 2.66 12.43 13.46
CA THR A 209 2.86 11.00 13.67
C THR A 209 4.17 10.53 13.02
N ASP A 210 5.14 10.12 13.85
CA ASP A 210 6.35 9.46 13.37
C ASP A 210 6.17 7.94 13.14
N CYS A 211 7.16 7.35 12.47
CA CYS A 211 7.16 5.93 12.11
C CYS A 211 7.14 4.96 13.30
N GLU A 212 7.81 5.33 14.40
CA GLU A 212 7.93 4.48 15.57
C GLU A 212 6.64 4.51 16.40
N ASP A 213 6.06 5.69 16.61
CA ASP A 213 4.80 5.87 17.32
C ASP A 213 3.66 5.11 16.64
N LEU A 214 3.50 5.27 15.33
CA LEU A 214 2.47 4.54 14.58
C LEU A 214 2.65 3.02 14.73
N ARG A 215 3.88 2.52 14.62
CA ARG A 215 4.16 1.08 14.77
C ARG A 215 3.90 0.58 16.19
N ARG A 216 4.17 1.40 17.21
CA ARG A 216 3.86 1.07 18.61
C ARG A 216 2.35 0.97 18.81
N ARG A 217 1.58 1.94 18.33
CA ARG A 217 0.10 1.97 18.39
C ARG A 217 -0.53 0.83 17.60
N LEU A 218 -0.02 0.52 16.41
CA LEU A 218 -0.50 -0.62 15.61
C LEU A 218 -0.29 -1.94 16.34
N ARG A 219 0.90 -2.15 16.92
CA ARG A 219 1.26 -3.41 17.61
C ARG A 219 0.58 -3.60 18.96
N SER A 220 -0.06 -2.57 19.54
CA SER A 220 -0.90 -2.76 20.72
C SER A 220 -2.24 -3.43 20.39
N VAL A 221 -2.60 -3.55 19.11
CA VAL A 221 -3.84 -4.22 18.69
C VAL A 221 -3.62 -5.72 18.50
N PRO A 222 -4.46 -6.59 19.10
CA PRO A 222 -4.36 -8.02 18.90
C PRO A 222 -4.42 -8.43 17.43
N GLY A 223 -3.49 -9.29 17.01
CA GLY A 223 -3.38 -9.76 15.62
C GLY A 223 -2.54 -8.85 14.70
N ILE A 224 -1.98 -7.76 15.20
CA ILE A 224 -1.10 -6.86 14.44
C ILE A 224 0.35 -7.05 14.89
N GLY A 225 1.12 -7.76 14.07
CA GLY A 225 2.54 -8.04 14.31
C GLY A 225 3.48 -7.01 13.66
N VAL A 226 4.79 -7.27 13.79
CA VAL A 226 5.87 -6.42 13.25
C VAL A 226 5.78 -6.25 11.73
N TRP A 227 5.40 -7.31 11.01
CA TRP A 227 5.23 -7.29 9.56
C TRP A 227 4.12 -6.31 9.14
N THR A 228 2.92 -6.51 9.67
CA THR A 228 1.75 -5.66 9.36
C THR A 228 2.00 -4.21 9.73
N ALA A 229 2.61 -3.95 10.89
CA ALA A 229 2.93 -2.59 11.33
C ALA A 229 3.93 -1.90 10.40
N ALA A 230 4.94 -2.61 9.90
CA ALA A 230 5.89 -2.08 8.92
C ALA A 230 5.20 -1.79 7.58
N GLU A 231 4.43 -2.75 7.04
CA GLU A 231 3.71 -2.59 5.78
C GLU A 231 2.75 -1.39 5.78
N VAL A 232 2.08 -1.15 6.91
CA VAL A 232 1.18 0.00 7.09
C VAL A 232 1.97 1.29 7.22
N ALA A 233 3.02 1.33 8.04
CA ALA A 233 3.84 2.54 8.20
C ALA A 233 4.50 2.98 6.89
N GLN A 234 4.99 2.03 6.08
CA GLN A 234 5.54 2.31 4.76
C GLN A 234 4.53 2.98 3.82
N ARG A 235 3.25 2.56 3.86
CA ARG A 235 2.22 3.04 2.92
C ARG A 235 1.47 4.27 3.42
N ALA A 236 1.13 4.30 4.71
CA ALA A 236 0.32 5.35 5.29
C ALA A 236 1.15 6.63 5.49
N ILE A 237 2.36 6.53 6.02
CA ILE A 237 3.21 7.69 6.36
C ILE A 237 4.55 7.73 5.61
N GLY A 238 4.80 6.78 4.69
CA GLY A 238 5.95 6.85 3.79
C GLY A 238 7.28 6.52 4.45
N CYS A 239 7.30 5.69 5.50
CA CYS A 239 8.52 5.47 6.28
C CYS A 239 9.68 4.87 5.47
N PRO A 240 10.82 5.57 5.35
CA PRO A 240 11.96 5.12 4.54
C PRO A 240 12.81 4.03 5.20
N ASP A 241 12.60 3.77 6.48
CA ASP A 241 13.45 2.87 7.28
C ASP A 241 12.73 1.65 7.88
N GLN A 242 11.53 1.34 7.39
CA GLN A 242 10.73 0.25 7.95
C GLN A 242 10.82 -0.99 7.10
N VAL A 243 11.48 -2.03 7.62
CA VAL A 243 11.63 -3.33 6.96
C VAL A 243 10.54 -4.28 7.44
N SER A 244 9.88 -4.99 6.52
CA SER A 244 8.81 -5.94 6.81
C SER A 244 9.36 -7.29 7.26
N THR A 245 10.01 -7.32 8.43
CA THR A 245 10.52 -8.56 9.05
C THR A 245 9.41 -9.60 9.19
N GLY A 246 9.71 -10.86 8.89
CA GLY A 246 8.72 -11.94 8.83
C GLY A 246 8.07 -12.12 7.47
N ASP A 247 8.35 -11.23 6.50
CA ASP A 247 7.95 -11.45 5.11
C ASP A 247 8.59 -12.73 4.56
N TYR A 248 7.81 -13.49 3.79
CA TYR A 248 8.23 -14.81 3.33
C TYR A 248 9.36 -14.73 2.28
N HIS A 249 9.39 -13.68 1.46
CA HIS A 249 10.32 -13.53 0.35
C HIS A 249 11.40 -12.47 0.59
N LEU A 250 11.16 -11.48 1.44
CA LEU A 250 12.03 -10.31 1.57
C LEU A 250 13.46 -10.67 1.97
N LYS A 251 13.67 -11.49 3.00
CA LYS A 251 15.01 -11.98 3.40
C LYS A 251 15.76 -12.67 2.26
N ASN A 252 15.05 -13.43 1.43
CA ASN A 252 15.64 -14.10 0.28
C ASN A 252 16.05 -13.09 -0.81
N LEU A 253 15.22 -12.07 -1.06
CA LEU A 253 15.55 -10.99 -1.99
C LEU A 253 16.80 -10.23 -1.53
N VAL A 254 16.81 -9.80 -0.26
CA VAL A 254 17.90 -9.00 0.31
C VAL A 254 19.19 -9.80 0.36
N GLY A 255 19.17 -11.00 0.96
CA GLY A 255 20.35 -11.85 1.06
C GLY A 255 20.95 -12.20 -0.29
N TRP A 256 20.11 -12.55 -1.27
CA TRP A 256 20.61 -12.93 -2.58
C TRP A 256 21.13 -11.74 -3.36
N SER A 257 20.47 -10.59 -3.28
CA SER A 257 20.90 -9.37 -3.98
C SER A 257 22.17 -8.75 -3.40
N LEU A 258 22.33 -8.76 -2.08
CA LEU A 258 23.44 -8.07 -1.39
C LEU A 258 24.59 -9.00 -1.00
N ALA A 259 24.35 -10.31 -0.88
CA ALA A 259 25.36 -11.25 -0.40
C ALA A 259 25.45 -12.54 -1.24
N GLY A 260 24.66 -12.69 -2.31
CA GLY A 260 24.67 -13.88 -3.16
C GLY A 260 24.26 -15.17 -2.45
N ARG A 261 23.61 -15.07 -1.28
CA ARG A 261 23.22 -16.22 -0.44
C ARG A 261 21.88 -15.99 0.23
N LYS A 262 21.17 -17.07 0.57
CA LYS A 262 19.96 -16.94 1.39
C LYS A 262 20.33 -16.50 2.81
N THR A 263 19.41 -15.79 3.45
CA THR A 263 19.52 -15.36 4.84
C THR A 263 18.15 -15.46 5.51
N ASP A 264 18.13 -15.40 6.83
CA ASP A 264 16.92 -15.27 7.63
C ASP A 264 16.62 -13.79 7.93
N ASP A 265 15.65 -13.53 8.81
CA ASP A 265 15.26 -12.17 9.16
C ASP A 265 16.37 -11.41 9.90
N ALA A 266 17.19 -12.08 10.72
CA ALA A 266 18.29 -11.45 11.45
C ALA A 266 19.41 -11.04 10.48
N GLY A 267 19.88 -11.96 9.64
CA GLY A 267 20.92 -11.64 8.66
C GLY A 267 20.45 -10.67 7.57
N MET A 268 19.15 -10.65 7.23
CA MET A 268 18.58 -9.57 6.40
C MET A 268 18.76 -8.19 7.05
N LEU A 269 18.47 -8.07 8.35
CA LEU A 269 18.60 -6.80 9.07
C LEU A 269 20.06 -6.38 9.21
N GLU A 270 20.97 -7.32 9.46
CA GLU A 270 22.43 -7.07 9.45
C GLU A 270 22.91 -6.53 8.10
N LEU A 271 22.47 -7.13 6.99
CA LEU A 271 22.82 -6.67 5.64
C LEU A 271 22.29 -5.27 5.32
N LEU A 272 21.13 -4.90 5.90
CA LEU A 272 20.50 -3.59 5.66
C LEU A 272 21.01 -2.50 6.62
N GLU A 273 21.66 -2.87 7.72
CA GLU A 273 22.13 -1.95 8.76
C GLU A 273 22.94 -0.74 8.24
N PRO A 274 23.82 -0.87 7.22
CA PRO A 274 24.55 0.28 6.68
C PRO A 274 23.66 1.41 6.15
N TRP A 275 22.39 1.12 5.83
CA TRP A 275 21.40 2.10 5.37
C TRP A 275 20.34 2.42 6.42
N ARG A 276 20.64 2.31 7.72
CA ARG A 276 19.75 2.82 8.78
C ARG A 276 19.27 4.24 8.45
N GLY A 277 17.97 4.47 8.59
CA GLY A 277 17.25 5.65 8.09
C GLY A 277 16.63 5.48 6.68
N HIS A 278 17.09 4.50 5.90
CA HIS A 278 16.68 4.27 4.51
C HIS A 278 16.56 2.77 4.14
N ARG A 279 16.45 1.86 5.10
CA ARG A 279 16.43 0.41 4.81
C ARG A 279 15.28 0.00 3.91
N GLN A 280 14.11 0.62 4.03
CA GLN A 280 13.00 0.38 3.11
C GLN A 280 13.32 0.88 1.70
N ARG A 281 14.04 2.00 1.55
CA ARG A 281 14.47 2.49 0.24
C ARG A 281 15.34 1.45 -0.49
N VAL A 282 16.26 0.81 0.23
CA VAL A 282 17.06 -0.30 -0.32
C VAL A 282 16.14 -1.43 -0.78
N VAL A 283 15.19 -1.86 0.06
CA VAL A 283 14.19 -2.88 -0.30
C VAL A 283 13.42 -2.50 -1.57
N ARG A 284 12.97 -1.25 -1.69
CA ARG A 284 12.25 -0.74 -2.86
C ARG A 284 13.14 -0.80 -4.12
N LEU A 285 14.41 -0.42 -4.02
CA LEU A 285 15.38 -0.50 -5.13
C LEU A 285 15.63 -1.96 -5.53
N LEU A 286 15.81 -2.87 -4.58
CA LEU A 286 15.97 -4.29 -4.86
C LEU A 286 14.71 -4.90 -5.52
N GLY A 287 13.53 -4.36 -5.24
CA GLY A 287 12.31 -4.72 -5.96
C GLY A 287 12.32 -4.30 -7.45
N VAL A 288 13.10 -3.29 -7.83
CA VAL A 288 13.23 -2.80 -9.21
C VAL A 288 14.19 -3.67 -10.03
N GLY A 289 15.32 -4.07 -9.45
CA GLY A 289 16.36 -4.78 -10.20
C GLY A 289 17.32 -5.63 -9.37
N GLY A 290 16.90 -6.01 -8.16
CA GLY A 290 17.55 -7.07 -7.38
C GLY A 290 17.29 -8.45 -7.99
N THR A 291 17.93 -9.47 -7.41
CA THR A 291 17.86 -10.84 -7.91
C THR A 291 17.36 -11.77 -6.81
N MET A 292 16.48 -12.71 -7.17
CA MET A 292 15.98 -13.75 -6.28
C MET A 292 16.82 -15.03 -6.40
N PRO A 293 16.89 -15.85 -5.33
CA PRO A 293 17.50 -17.18 -5.45
C PRO A 293 16.75 -18.05 -6.49
N PRO A 294 17.44 -19.01 -7.14
CA PRO A 294 16.80 -19.92 -8.07
C PRO A 294 15.59 -20.63 -7.45
N LYS A 295 14.49 -20.70 -8.20
CA LYS A 295 13.27 -21.39 -7.74
C LYS A 295 13.54 -22.89 -7.67
N ARG A 296 13.24 -23.49 -6.51
CA ARG A 296 13.27 -24.95 -6.32
C ARG A 296 11.90 -25.37 -5.80
N GLY A 297 11.09 -25.97 -6.68
CA GLY A 297 9.77 -26.51 -6.34
C GLY A 297 8.56 -25.73 -6.88
N PRO A 298 7.37 -26.37 -6.88
CA PRO A 298 6.13 -25.77 -7.36
C PRO A 298 5.63 -24.64 -6.45
N ARG A 299 4.79 -23.74 -7.00
CA ARG A 299 4.16 -22.66 -6.20
C ARG A 299 3.18 -23.27 -5.19
N MET A 300 3.12 -22.71 -3.98
CA MET A 300 2.07 -23.09 -3.02
C MET A 300 0.68 -22.85 -3.64
N ALA A 301 -0.16 -23.87 -3.59
CA ALA A 301 -1.55 -23.77 -4.01
C ALA A 301 -2.33 -22.89 -3.02
N PRO A 302 -3.19 -21.97 -3.47
CA PRO A 302 -4.06 -21.21 -2.58
C PRO A 302 -5.00 -22.14 -1.82
N THR A 303 -5.22 -21.87 -0.53
CA THR A 303 -6.22 -22.57 0.28
C THR A 303 -7.61 -21.99 0.00
N ASP A 304 -8.64 -22.84 -0.09
CA ASP A 304 -10.03 -22.39 -0.25
C ASP A 304 -10.80 -22.56 1.06
N TYR A 305 -10.81 -21.50 1.88
CA TYR A 305 -11.49 -21.49 3.17
C TYR A 305 -13.02 -21.54 3.07
N ARG A 306 -13.61 -21.37 1.89
CA ARG A 306 -15.07 -21.47 1.69
C ARG A 306 -15.60 -22.91 1.78
N ARG A 307 -14.70 -23.90 1.80
CA ARG A 307 -15.05 -25.32 1.83
C ARG A 307 -15.11 -25.92 3.24
N PHE A 308 -14.80 -25.14 4.29
CA PHE A 308 -14.70 -25.59 5.67
C PHE A 308 -15.63 -24.81 6.58
#